data_AF-A0A447TFD6-F1
#
_entry.id   AF-A0A447TFD6-F1
#
_cell.length_a   1.000
_cell.length_b   1.000
_cell.length_c   1.000
_cell.angle_alpha   90.00
_cell.angle_beta   90.00
_cell.angle_gamma   90.00
#
_symmetry.space_group_name_H-M   'P 1'
#
loop_
_entity.id
_entity.type
_entity.pdbx_description
1 polymer ?
#
loop_
_entity_poly.entity_id
_entity_poly.type
_entity_poly.pdbx_seq_one_letter_code
_entity_poly.pdbx_strand_id
1 'polypeptide(L)'
;MAFTLDVLVIGDRMRCPFRFDTAQMDEALMRQMIRHYFTLLEAFADDDSQTVGELPLLSPAEREQVLNGFNAPPGTFRARP
;
A
#
# COMPACT_ATOMS: atom_id res chain seq x y z
N MET A 1 4.16 -13.56 15.61
CA MET A 1 3.56 -12.47 14.81
C MET A 1 4.31 -12.39 13.49
N ALA A 2 3.59 -12.30 12.36
CA ALA A 2 4.22 -12.33 11.03
C ALA A 2 4.99 -11.04 10.70
N PHE A 3 4.52 -9.89 11.20
CA PHE A 3 5.24 -8.62 11.16
C PHE A 3 4.92 -7.75 12.38
N THR A 4 5.74 -6.71 12.58
CA THR A 4 5.61 -5.66 13.59
C THR A 4 6.04 -4.32 13.00
N LEU A 5 5.32 -3.27 13.38
CA LEU A 5 5.61 -1.88 13.05
C LEU A 5 5.74 -1.13 14.36
N ASP A 6 6.91 -0.54 14.60
CA ASP A 6 7.12 0.36 15.73
C ASP A 6 7.20 1.79 15.22
N VAL A 7 6.78 2.74 16.04
CA VAL A 7 6.88 4.16 15.74
C VAL A 7 7.77 4.81 16.80
N LEU A 8 8.88 5.40 16.35
CA LEU A 8 9.83 6.11 17.18
C LEU A 8 9.88 7.56 16.72
N VAL A 9 9.53 8.49 17.60
CA VAL A 9 9.68 9.94 17.36
C VAL A 9 11.01 10.38 17.97
N ILE A 10 11.90 10.91 17.13
CA ILE A 10 13.24 11.39 17.50
C ILE A 10 13.34 12.85 17.04
N GLY A 11 13.13 13.78 17.98
CA GLY A 11 13.03 15.20 17.66
C GLY A 11 11.82 15.48 16.78
N ASP A 12 12.05 16.07 15.61
CA ASP A 12 11.06 16.38 14.58
C ASP A 12 10.87 15.24 13.56
N ARG A 13 11.62 14.13 13.70
CA ARG A 13 11.58 13.01 12.77
C ARG A 13 10.85 11.82 13.36
N MET A 14 10.04 11.18 12.54
CA MET A 14 9.48 9.86 12.84
C MET A 14 10.29 8.77 12.14
N ARG A 15 10.59 7.68 12.85
CA ARG A 15 11.16 6.45 12.31
C ARG A 15 10.19 5.31 12.55
N CYS A 16 9.94 4.54 11.49
CA CYS A 16 9.00 3.43 11.52
C CYS A 16 9.70 2.14 11.10
N PRO A 17 10.47 1.47 11.98
CA PRO A 17 11.09 0.19 11.64
C PRO A 17 10.01 -0.88 11.48
N PHE A 18 10.02 -1.52 10.31
CA PHE A 18 9.23 -2.70 10.02
C PHE A 18 10.08 -3.95 10.21
N ARG A 19 9.55 -4.92 10.96
CA ARG A 19 10.17 -6.23 11.15
C ARG A 19 9.16 -7.29 10.73
N PHE A 20 9.62 -8.31 10.03
CA PHE A 20 8.77 -9.40 9.57
C PHE A 20 9.53 -10.72 9.57
N ASP A 21 8.77 -11.81 9.62
CA ASP A 21 9.30 -13.16 9.52
C ASP A 21 9.35 -13.58 8.05
N THR A 22 10.57 -13.71 7.52
CA THR A 22 10.82 -14.12 6.12
C THR A 22 10.37 -15.54 5.81
N ALA A 23 10.09 -16.38 6.82
CA ALA A 23 9.54 -17.71 6.62
C ALA A 23 8.02 -17.68 6.38
N GLN A 24 7.34 -16.59 6.77
CA GLN A 24 5.88 -16.44 6.66
C GLN A 24 5.47 -15.39 5.64
N MET A 25 6.35 -14.42 5.36
CA MET A 25 6.06 -13.30 4.45
C MET A 25 7.22 -13.10 3.49
N ASP A 26 6.88 -12.94 2.21
CA ASP A 26 7.86 -12.55 1.23
C ASP A 26 8.20 -11.06 1.35
N GLU A 27 9.40 -10.71 0.89
CA GLU A 27 9.93 -9.35 0.99
C GLU A 27 9.18 -8.38 0.05
N ALA A 28 8.57 -8.88 -1.02
CA ALA A 28 7.83 -8.04 -1.97
C ALA A 28 6.51 -7.54 -1.36
N LEU A 29 5.80 -8.43 -0.65
CA LEU A 29 4.61 -8.15 0.13
C LEU A 29 4.93 -7.16 1.24
N MET A 30 6.03 -7.36 1.99
CA MET A 30 6.41 -6.40 3.03
C MET A 30 6.73 -5.03 2.43
N ARG A 31 7.46 -4.96 1.30
CA ARG A 31 7.71 -3.69 0.59
C ARG A 31 6.41 -3.00 0.17
N GLN A 32 5.43 -3.77 -0.30
CA GLN A 32 4.11 -3.24 -0.64
C GLN A 32 3.39 -2.69 0.58
N MET A 33 3.38 -3.42 1.71
CA MET A 33 2.78 -2.94 2.95
C MET A 33 3.44 -1.65 3.47
N ILE A 34 4.78 -1.53 3.35
CA ILE A 34 5.50 -0.32 3.71
C ILE A 34 5.05 0.86 2.83
N ARG A 35 4.95 0.66 1.51
CA ARG A 35 4.45 1.71 0.60
C ARG A 35 3.04 2.14 0.96
N HIS A 36 2.13 1.19 1.17
CA HIS A 36 0.75 1.50 1.57
C HIS A 36 0.70 2.33 2.86
N TYR A 37 1.53 1.98 3.85
CA TYR A 37 1.61 2.74 5.10
C TYR A 37 2.04 4.19 4.87
N PHE A 38 3.03 4.43 4.00
CA PHE A 38 3.42 5.78 3.62
C PHE A 38 2.31 6.54 2.89
N THR A 39 1.60 5.89 1.94
CA THR A 39 0.46 6.51 1.24
C THR A 39 -0.61 7.01 2.24
N LEU A 40 -0.91 6.20 3.27
CA LEU A 40 -1.86 6.59 4.30
C LEU A 40 -1.35 7.78 5.13
N LEU A 41 -0.07 7.77 5.53
CA LEU A 41 0.52 8.87 6.29
C LEU A 41 0.56 10.18 5.50
N GLU A 42 0.87 10.12 4.21
CA GLU A 42 0.86 11.27 3.31
C GLU A 42 -0.55 11.84 3.18
N ALA A 43 -1.55 10.98 2.94
CA ALA A 43 -2.94 11.43 2.83
C ALA A 43 -3.47 12.03 4.15
N PHE A 44 -3.10 11.47 5.31
CA PHE A 44 -3.42 12.06 6.62
C PHE A 44 -2.71 13.39 6.86
N ALA A 45 -1.48 13.55 6.38
CA ALA A 45 -0.73 14.79 6.52
C ALA A 45 -1.28 15.91 5.64
N ASP A 46 -1.85 15.56 4.48
CA ASP A 46 -2.49 16.50 3.56
C ASP A 46 -3.86 16.99 4.06
N ASP A 47 -4.68 16.09 4.61
CA ASP A 47 -5.99 16.43 5.20
C ASP A 47 -6.34 15.43 6.33
N ASP A 48 -6.29 15.92 7.57
CA ASP A 48 -6.52 15.15 8.79
C ASP A 48 -8.01 14.97 9.12
N SER A 49 -8.91 15.61 8.38
CA SER A 49 -10.36 15.46 8.52
C SER A 49 -10.92 14.25 7.76
N GLN A 50 -10.13 13.66 6.86
CA GLN A 50 -10.50 12.49 6.08
C GLN A 50 -10.76 11.27 6.98
N THR A 51 -11.76 10.48 6.62
CA THR A 51 -12.02 9.22 7.33
C THR A 51 -11.10 8.12 6.83
N VAL A 52 -10.78 7.15 7.70
CA VAL A 52 -9.92 6.00 7.35
C VAL A 52 -10.41 5.25 6.10
N GLY A 53 -11.73 5.20 5.88
CA GLY A 53 -12.34 4.52 4.74
C GLY A 53 -12.16 5.23 3.39
N GLU A 54 -11.79 6.51 3.41
CA GLU A 54 -11.62 7.34 2.21
C GLU A 54 -10.16 7.47 1.78
N LEU A 55 -9.22 7.11 2.67
CA LEU A 55 -7.80 7.25 2.40
C LEU A 55 -7.32 6.26 1.32
N PRO A 56 -6.46 6.72 0.40
CA PRO A 56 -5.86 5.84 -0.60
C PRO A 56 -4.91 4.85 0.07
N LEU A 57 -5.21 3.56 -0.02
CA LEU A 57 -4.28 2.50 0.40
C LEU A 57 -3.18 2.27 -0.63
N LEU A 58 -3.57 2.25 -1.91
CA LEU A 58 -2.66 2.02 -3.03
C LEU A 58 -1.93 3.32 -3.38
N SER A 59 -0.62 3.23 -3.58
CA SER A 59 0.12 4.32 -4.22
C SER A 59 -0.44 4.60 -5.63
N PRO A 60 -0.23 5.80 -6.20
CA PRO A 60 -0.67 6.11 -7.56
C PRO A 60 -0.20 5.08 -8.60
N ALA A 61 1.03 4.58 -8.47
CA ALA A 61 1.59 3.55 -9.35
C ALA A 61 0.89 2.19 -9.20
N GLU A 62 0.58 1.77 -7.98
CA GLU A 62 -0.16 0.51 -7.73
C GLU A 62 -1.61 0.61 -8.23
N ARG A 63 -2.24 1.77 -8.03
CA ARG A 63 -3.57 2.05 -8.57
C ARG A 63 -3.58 1.96 -10.11
N GLU A 64 -2.58 2.55 -10.76
CA GLU A 64 -2.43 2.48 -12.23
C GLU A 64 -2.25 1.03 -12.71
N GLN A 65 -1.43 0.24 -12.01
CA GLN A 65 -1.26 -1.17 -12.33
C GLN A 65 -2.57 -1.98 -12.20
N VAL A 66 -3.36 -1.71 -11.16
CA VAL A 66 -4.66 -2.37 -10.98
C VAL A 66 -5.65 -1.97 -12.06
N LEU A 67 -5.69 -0.69 -12.43
CA LEU A 67 -6.64 -0.17 -13.42
C LEU A 67 -6.26 -0.54 -14.85
N ASN A 68 -4.98 -0.56 -15.20
CA ASN A 68 -4.53 -0.65 -16.58
C ASN A 68 -3.53 -1.79 -16.85
N GLY A 69 -2.83 -2.27 -15.82
CA GLY A 69 -1.79 -3.30 -15.96
C GLY A 69 -2.29 -4.75 -15.99
N PHE A 70 -3.43 -5.04 -15.33
CA PHE A 70 -4.00 -6.40 -15.30
C PHE A 70 -5.18 -6.60 -16.25
N ASN A 71 -5.72 -5.53 -16.83
CA ASN A 71 -6.84 -5.62 -17.76
C ASN A 71 -6.35 -6.07 -19.14
N ALA A 72 -6.93 -7.15 -19.65
CA ALA A 72 -6.75 -7.55 -21.05
C ALA A 72 -7.26 -6.43 -21.97
N PRO A 73 -6.69 -6.26 -23.19
CA PRO A 73 -7.18 -5.27 -24.13
C PRO A 73 -8.69 -5.46 -24.36
N PRO A 74 -9.49 -4.38 -24.34
CA PRO A 74 -10.92 -4.46 -24.59
C PRO A 74 -11.17 -5.10 -25.96
N GLY A 75 -11.73 -6.30 -25.99
CA GLY A 75 -12.02 -7.04 -27.23
C GLY A 75 -11.78 -8.55 -27.17
N THR A 76 -11.16 -9.08 -26.10
CA THR A 76 -10.93 -10.54 -25.97
C THR A 76 -12.12 -11.31 -25.40
N PHE A 77 -13.20 -10.64 -24.98
CA PHE A 77 -14.44 -11.32 -24.57
C PHE A 77 -15.21 -11.79 -25.81
N ARG A 78 -14.87 -12.98 -26.31
CA ARG A 78 -15.71 -13.67 -27.30
C ARG A 78 -16.79 -14.44 -26.56
N ALA A 79 -17.96 -13.82 -26.37
CA ALA A 79 -19.17 -14.58 -26.03
C ALA A 79 -19.38 -15.64 -27.13
N ARG A 80 -19.27 -16.91 -26.75
CA ARG A 80 -19.57 -18.03 -27.64
C ARG A 80 -21.10 -18.19 -27.72
N PRO A 81 -21.68 -18.38 -28.92
CA PRO A 81 -23.12 -18.61 -29.08
C PRO A 81 -23.55 -19.97 -28.50
#